data_AF-A0A962R867-F1
#
_entry.id   AF-A0A962R867-F1
#
_cell.length_a   1.000
_cell.length_b   1.000
_cell.length_c   1.000
_cell.angle_alpha   90.00
_cell.angle_beta   90.00
_cell.angle_gamma   90.00
#
_symmetry.space_group_name_H-M   'P 1'
#
loop_
_entity.id
_entity.type
_entity.pdbx_description
1 polymer ?
#
loop_
_entity_poly.entity_id
_entity_poly.type
_entity_poly.pdbx_seq_one_letter_code
_entity_poly.pdbx_strand_id
1 'polypeptide(L)'
;MKRARTVEEYIDLVKNALFEVEDLRAAIEYDNEGMHDAPVFLEKLENAVRGVYDDMVAGTYAFGREDLAFMSIVRDAEEGALPFKYLLVRINETHKHGLEVEEEN
;
A
#
# COMPACT_ATOMS: atom_id res chain seq x y z
N MET A 1 10.80 0.91 -11.22
CA MET A 1 9.64 0.02 -10.97
C MET A 1 8.62 0.24 -12.06
N LYS A 2 7.95 -0.80 -12.54
CA LYS A 2 6.85 -0.64 -13.52
C LYS A 2 5.59 -0.19 -12.77
N ARG A 3 4.79 0.74 -13.29
CA ARG A 3 3.49 1.13 -12.67
C ARG A 3 2.42 0.09 -13.01
N ALA A 4 1.18 0.28 -12.59
CA ALA A 4 0.07 -0.52 -13.13
C ALA A 4 -0.26 -0.08 -14.56
N ARG A 5 -0.65 -1.02 -15.42
CA ARG A 5 -1.02 -0.75 -16.82
C ARG A 5 -2.52 -0.60 -17.01
N THR A 6 -3.30 -1.24 -16.14
CA THR A 6 -4.77 -1.14 -16.14
C THR A 6 -5.30 -0.78 -14.76
N VAL A 7 -6.59 -0.39 -14.70
CA VAL A 7 -7.27 -0.11 -13.44
C VAL A 7 -7.35 -1.38 -12.59
N GLU A 8 -7.62 -2.53 -13.20
CA GLU A 8 -7.68 -3.83 -12.53
C GLU A 8 -6.33 -4.19 -11.91
N GLU A 9 -5.23 -4.03 -12.67
CA GLU A 9 -3.89 -4.24 -12.14
C GLU A 9 -3.60 -3.30 -10.95
N TYR A 10 -4.10 -2.06 -11.01
CA TYR A 10 -3.89 -1.11 -9.93
C TYR A 10 -4.70 -1.46 -8.67
N ILE A 11 -5.95 -1.89 -8.84
CA ILE A 11 -6.78 -2.42 -7.75
C ILE A 11 -6.10 -3.64 -7.12
N ASP A 12 -5.57 -4.55 -7.93
CA ASP A 12 -4.89 -5.75 -7.44
C ASP A 12 -3.59 -5.40 -6.70
N LEU A 13 -2.85 -4.36 -7.11
CA LEU A 13 -1.71 -3.87 -6.34
C LEU A 13 -2.12 -3.39 -4.94
N VAL A 14 -3.20 -2.60 -4.85
CA VAL A 14 -3.68 -2.09 -3.55
C VAL A 14 -4.19 -3.23 -2.68
N LYS A 15 -4.93 -4.20 -3.24
CA LYS A 15 -5.35 -5.41 -2.52
C LYS A 15 -4.18 -6.21 -1.99
N ASN A 16 -3.15 -6.44 -2.82
CA ASN A 16 -1.96 -7.18 -2.41
C ASN A 16 -1.23 -6.44 -1.28
N ALA A 17 -1.07 -5.12 -1.38
CA ALA A 17 -0.45 -4.34 -0.31
C ALA A 17 -1.26 -4.39 0.99
N LEU A 18 -2.59 -4.35 0.92
CA LEU A 18 -3.45 -4.49 2.11
C LEU A 18 -3.25 -5.86 2.77
N PHE A 19 -3.28 -6.93 1.96
CA PHE A 19 -3.04 -8.29 2.45
C PHE A 19 -1.67 -8.44 3.12
N GLU A 20 -0.60 -7.91 2.50
CA GLU A 20 0.75 -7.98 3.05
C GLU A 20 0.91 -7.22 4.38
N VAL A 21 0.20 -6.09 4.53
CA VAL A 21 0.17 -5.35 5.81
C VAL A 21 -0.56 -6.16 6.89
N GLU A 22 -1.71 -6.75 6.56
CA GLU A 22 -2.48 -7.61 7.46
C GLU A 22 -1.67 -8.86 7.88
N ASP A 23 -0.98 -9.49 6.93
CA ASP A 23 -0.16 -10.70 7.16
C ASP A 23 1.03 -10.39 8.07
N LEU A 24 1.76 -9.29 7.81
CA LEU A 24 2.85 -8.87 8.69
C LEU A 24 2.36 -8.55 10.11
N ARG A 25 1.19 -7.92 10.24
CA ARG A 25 0.60 -7.62 11.55
C ARG A 25 0.31 -8.91 12.31
N ALA A 26 -0.36 -9.86 11.65
CA ALA A 26 -0.70 -11.16 12.22
C ALA A 26 0.55 -11.97 12.60
N ALA A 27 1.60 -11.93 11.77
CA ALA A 27 2.87 -12.60 12.05
C ALA A 27 3.53 -12.05 13.33
N ILE A 28 3.58 -10.72 13.50
CA ILE A 28 4.14 -10.09 14.71
C ILE A 28 3.32 -10.43 15.96
N GLU A 29 1.99 -10.37 15.86
CA GLU A 29 1.09 -10.71 16.97
C GLU A 29 1.26 -12.18 17.40
N TYR A 30 1.46 -13.09 16.44
CA TYR A 30 1.72 -14.51 16.69
C TYR A 30 3.11 -14.75 17.32
N ASP A 31 4.16 -14.11 16.77
CA ASP A 31 5.55 -14.28 17.24
C ASP A 31 5.78 -13.68 18.64
N ASN A 32 5.04 -12.63 19.02
CA ASN A 32 5.11 -12.02 20.36
C ASN A 32 4.40 -12.84 21.45
N GLU A 33 4.08 -14.13 21.21
CA GLU A 33 3.26 -14.98 22.09
C GLU A 33 1.95 -14.31 22.55
N GLY A 34 1.40 -13.40 21.76
CA GLY A 34 0.22 -12.60 22.13
C GLY A 34 0.43 -11.64 23.32
N MET A 35 1.68 -11.39 23.76
CA MET A 35 1.96 -10.47 24.87
C MET A 35 2.07 -9.01 24.44
N HIS A 36 2.38 -8.74 23.16
CA HIS A 36 2.60 -7.39 22.64
C HIS A 36 1.84 -7.19 21.32
N ASP A 37 1.00 -6.15 21.26
CA ASP A 37 0.31 -5.73 20.04
C ASP A 37 1.30 -5.40 18.93
N ALA A 38 0.88 -5.56 17.67
CA ALA A 38 1.65 -5.08 16.54
C ALA A 38 1.96 -3.58 16.68
N PRO A 39 3.11 -3.10 16.18
CA PRO A 39 3.49 -1.70 16.26
C PRO A 39 2.39 -0.76 15.75
N VAL A 40 2.12 0.32 16.49
CA VAL A 40 1.09 1.34 16.15
C VAL A 40 1.22 1.88 14.72
N PHE A 41 2.43 1.89 14.15
CA PHE A 41 2.63 2.34 12.77
C PHE A 41 2.01 1.38 11.74
N LEU A 42 1.94 0.08 12.02
CA LEU A 42 1.31 -0.91 11.13
C LEU A 42 -0.20 -0.77 11.10
N GLU A 43 -0.84 -0.50 12.25
CA GLU A 43 -2.27 -0.20 12.29
C GLU A 43 -2.59 1.07 11.47
N LYS A 44 -1.77 2.13 11.62
CA LYS A 44 -1.92 3.36 10.83
C LYS A 44 -1.70 3.09 9.33
N LEU A 45 -0.73 2.26 8.99
CA LEU A 45 -0.44 1.88 7.60
C LEU A 45 -1.62 1.09 7.01
N GLU A 46 -2.13 0.09 7.73
CA GLU A 46 -3.28 -0.72 7.32
C GLU A 46 -4.49 0.16 7.05
N ASN A 47 -4.86 1.02 8.01
CA ASN A 47 -6.01 1.91 7.86
C ASN A 47 -5.84 2.86 6.66
N ALA A 48 -4.64 3.37 6.41
CA ALA A 48 -4.38 4.26 5.29
C ALA A 48 -4.42 3.53 3.93
N VAL A 49 -3.91 2.30 3.85
CA VAL A 49 -3.99 1.47 2.62
C VAL A 49 -5.43 1.00 2.39
N ARG A 50 -6.14 0.60 3.45
CA ARG A 50 -7.55 0.22 3.40
C ARG A 50 -8.42 1.38 2.92
N GLY A 51 -8.18 2.60 3.38
CA GLY A 51 -8.92 3.78 2.89
C GLY A 51 -8.80 3.98 1.38
N VAL A 52 -7.61 3.76 0.81
CA VAL A 52 -7.43 3.79 -0.66
C VAL A 52 -8.22 2.69 -1.36
N TYR A 53 -8.22 1.48 -0.80
CA TYR A 53 -9.00 0.37 -1.34
C TYR A 53 -10.51 0.64 -1.27
N ASP A 54 -10.99 1.18 -0.14
CA ASP A 54 -12.39 1.49 0.08
C ASP A 54 -12.87 2.57 -0.90
N ASP A 55 -12.06 3.60 -1.18
CA ASP A 55 -12.34 4.59 -2.21
C ASP A 55 -12.46 3.96 -3.62
N MET A 56 -11.64 2.93 -3.91
CA MET A 56 -11.73 2.21 -5.19
C MET A 56 -13.01 1.40 -5.28
N VAL A 57 -13.39 0.70 -4.20
CA VAL A 57 -14.65 -0.07 -4.15
C VAL A 57 -15.87 0.85 -4.23
N ALA A 58 -15.80 2.02 -3.60
CA ALA A 58 -16.85 3.03 -3.64
C ALA A 58 -16.94 3.77 -5.00
N GLY A 59 -15.94 3.60 -5.88
CA GLY A 59 -15.85 4.34 -7.14
C GLY A 59 -15.56 5.83 -6.96
N THR A 60 -15.10 6.25 -5.77
CA THR A 60 -14.74 7.63 -5.43
C THR A 60 -13.25 7.90 -5.60
N TYR A 61 -12.45 6.85 -5.80
CA TYR A 61 -11.01 6.97 -6.01
C TYR A 61 -10.68 7.77 -7.28
N ALA A 62 -9.75 8.72 -7.13
CA ALA A 62 -9.17 9.47 -8.23
C ALA A 62 -7.64 9.46 -8.16
N PHE A 63 -7.00 9.33 -9.32
CA PHE A 63 -5.56 9.56 -9.45
C PHE A 63 -5.22 11.00 -9.05
N GLY A 64 -4.08 11.17 -8.38
CA GLY A 64 -3.61 12.46 -7.89
C GLY A 64 -2.23 12.79 -8.42
N ARG A 65 -1.63 13.87 -7.90
CA ARG A 65 -0.23 14.25 -8.19
C ARG A 65 0.64 14.29 -6.94
N GLU A 66 -0.01 14.21 -5.79
CA GLU A 66 0.64 14.21 -4.48
C GLU A 66 0.91 12.79 -4.02
N ASP A 67 1.74 12.63 -3.00
CA ASP A 67 1.92 11.32 -2.41
C ASP A 67 0.64 10.88 -1.67
N LEU A 68 0.33 9.58 -1.74
CA LEU A 68 -0.68 8.98 -0.88
C LEU A 68 -0.30 9.18 0.59
N ALA A 69 -1.29 9.39 1.45
CA ALA A 69 -1.08 9.74 2.86
C ALA A 69 -0.17 8.73 3.60
N PHE A 70 -0.28 7.43 3.25
CA PHE A 70 0.54 6.38 3.85
C PHE A 70 2.05 6.51 3.55
N MET A 71 2.46 7.29 2.53
CA MET A 71 3.87 7.41 2.17
C MET A 71 4.71 8.11 3.25
N SER A 72 4.10 8.93 4.10
CA SER A 72 4.77 9.47 5.29
C SER A 72 5.22 8.32 6.22
N ILE A 73 4.30 7.41 6.54
CA ILE A 73 4.56 6.22 7.37
C ILE A 73 5.64 5.32 6.74
N VAL A 74 5.57 5.11 5.43
CA VAL A 74 6.54 4.26 4.69
C VAL A 74 7.96 4.83 4.70
N ARG A 75 8.10 6.16 4.73
CA ARG A 75 9.40 6.84 4.82
C ARG A 75 9.97 6.80 6.23
N ASP A 76 9.12 6.92 7.24
CA ASP A 76 9.51 6.93 8.66
C ASP A 76 9.77 5.51 9.20
N ALA A 77 9.26 4.47 8.54
CA ALA A 77 9.51 3.08 8.90
C ALA A 77 11.00 2.72 8.79
N GLU A 78 11.50 1.99 9.79
CA GLU A 78 12.88 1.50 9.84
C GLU A 78 13.22 0.64 8.61
N GLU A 79 14.52 0.61 8.26
CA GLU A 79 14.99 -0.22 7.17
C GLU A 79 14.72 -1.71 7.47
N GLY A 80 14.10 -2.41 6.52
CA GLY A 80 13.70 -3.81 6.69
C GLY A 80 12.40 -4.04 7.45
N ALA A 81 11.80 -3.03 8.08
CA ALA A 81 10.52 -3.17 8.80
C ALA A 81 9.32 -3.50 7.88
N LEU A 82 9.42 -3.16 6.59
CA LEU A 82 8.39 -3.40 5.58
C LEU A 82 8.97 -4.22 4.43
N PRO A 83 8.86 -5.57 4.44
CA PRO A 83 9.40 -6.43 3.37
C PRO A 83 8.72 -6.18 2.02
N PHE A 84 7.49 -5.65 2.03
CA PHE A 84 6.70 -5.27 0.87
C PHE A 84 6.71 -3.75 0.58
N LYS A 85 7.67 -2.99 1.13
CA LYS A 85 7.82 -1.53 0.87
C LYS A 85 7.77 -1.19 -0.62
N TYR A 86 8.25 -2.10 -1.46
CA TYR A 86 8.25 -1.97 -2.89
C TYR A 86 6.83 -1.85 -3.50
N LEU A 87 5.83 -2.56 -2.95
CA LEU A 87 4.44 -2.46 -3.39
C LEU A 87 3.87 -1.08 -3.10
N LEU A 88 4.09 -0.56 -1.89
CA LEU A 88 3.58 0.75 -1.47
C LEU A 88 4.15 1.88 -2.33
N VAL A 89 5.45 1.81 -2.65
CA VAL A 89 6.09 2.75 -3.58
C VAL A 89 5.47 2.63 -4.98
N ARG A 90 5.28 1.41 -5.49
CA ARG A 90 4.67 1.19 -6.82
C ARG A 90 3.24 1.73 -6.90
N ILE A 91 2.46 1.56 -5.84
CA ILE A 91 1.10 2.10 -5.73
C ILE A 91 1.17 3.63 -5.80
N ASN A 92 2.03 4.27 -5.00
CA ASN A 92 2.19 5.71 -4.99
C ASN A 92 2.64 6.28 -6.34
N GLU A 93 3.58 5.62 -7.02
CA GLU A 93 4.02 6.02 -8.35
C GLU A 93 2.88 5.93 -9.38
N THR A 94 2.05 4.88 -9.28
CA THR A 94 0.86 4.73 -10.14
C THR A 94 -0.20 5.78 -9.80
N HIS A 95 -0.40 6.10 -8.52
CA HIS A 95 -1.30 7.18 -8.10
C HIS A 95 -0.92 8.52 -8.71
N LYS A 96 0.37 8.88 -8.65
CA LYS A 96 0.90 10.20 -9.04
C LYS A 96 1.01 10.41 -10.54
N HIS A 97 1.27 9.33 -11.27
CA HIS A 97 1.61 9.40 -12.68
C HIS A 97 0.59 8.71 -13.58
N GLY A 98 -0.47 8.14 -12.99
CA GLY A 98 -1.45 7.36 -13.70
C GLY A 98 -0.89 6.02 -14.19
N LEU A 99 -1.69 5.36 -15.03
CA LEU A 99 -1.36 4.06 -15.61
C LEU A 99 -0.18 4.18 -16.58
N GLU A 100 0.66 3.16 -16.60
CA GLU A 100 1.71 2.98 -17.62
C GLU A 100 1.06 2.39 -18.87
N VAL A 101 0.60 3.26 -19.76
CA VAL A 101 0.20 2.87 -21.11
C VAL A 101 1.44 2.67 -21.97
N GLU A 102 1.51 1.58 -22.71
CA GLU A 102 2.56 1.42 -23.73
C GLU A 102 2.28 2.47 -24.81
N GLU A 103 3.20 3.42 -25.01
CA GLU A 103 3.15 4.30 -26.19
C GLU A 103 3.40 3.41 -27.41
N GLU A 104 2.35 3.14 -28.19
CA GLU A 104 2.51 2.58 -29.54
C GLU A 104 3.32 3.60 -30.36
N ASN A 105 4.58 3.25 -30.64
CA ASN A 105 5.45 3.98 -31.58
C ASN A 105 5.07 3.69 -33.03
#